data_AF-A0A6N7C314-F1
#
_entry.id   AF-A0A6N7C314-F1
#
_cell.length_a   1.000
_cell.length_b   1.000
_cell.length_c   1.000
_cell.angle_alpha   90.00
_cell.angle_beta   90.00
_cell.angle_gamma   90.00
#
_symmetry.space_group_name_H-M   'P 1'
#
loop_
_entity.id
_entity.type
_entity.pdbx_description
1 polymer ?
#
loop_
_entity_poly.entity_id
_entity_poly.type
_entity_poly.pdbx_seq_one_letter_code
_entity_poly.pdbx_strand_id
1 'polypeptide(L)'
;MTSAKDRIRAGAERARMQAVVQPQPGEDQEPVAAAPVTRVQEDKPRKAAVRAVIAPRQKDIRKNVDLSPDQNDRLGDWQRAAARELGVARVTAQDVLVALVERLLADPDLSEQVKKDLHSTRF
;
A
#
# COMPACT_ATOMS: atom_id res chain seq x y z
N MET A 1 -15.60 32.07 4.95
CA MET A 1 -14.54 31.20 4.41
C MET A 1 -14.10 30.26 5.52
N THR A 2 -14.43 28.98 5.44
CA THR A 2 -14.21 28.02 6.55
C THR A 2 -12.91 27.24 6.32
N SER A 3 -12.01 27.32 7.30
CA SER A 3 -10.62 26.85 7.21
C SER A 3 -10.51 25.33 7.22
N ALA A 4 -9.48 24.77 6.58
CA ALA A 4 -9.25 23.33 6.46
C ALA A 4 -9.14 22.58 7.81
N LYS A 5 -8.86 23.29 8.91
CA LYS A 5 -8.86 22.74 10.27
C LYS A 5 -10.26 22.41 10.80
N ASP A 6 -11.32 23.11 10.35
CA ASP A 6 -12.70 22.83 10.77
C ASP A 6 -13.24 21.51 10.19
N ARG A 7 -12.80 21.15 8.98
CA ARG A 7 -13.22 19.88 8.34
C ARG A 7 -12.71 18.64 9.08
N ILE A 8 -11.54 18.72 9.71
CA ILE A 8 -10.95 17.61 10.47
C ILE A 8 -11.66 17.42 11.81
N ARG A 9 -12.03 18.50 12.50
CA ARG A 9 -12.78 18.42 13.76
C ARG A 9 -14.20 17.86 13.56
N ALA A 10 -14.89 18.27 12.49
CA ALA A 10 -16.23 17.80 12.16
C ALA A 10 -16.28 16.28 11.81
N GLY A 11 -15.20 15.72 11.27
CA GLY A 11 -15.10 14.28 11.00
C GLY A 11 -14.93 13.44 12.27
N ALA A 12 -14.16 13.95 13.26
CA ALA A 12 -13.90 13.25 14.52
C ALA A 12 -15.14 13.16 15.43
N GLU A 13 -16.05 14.14 15.36
CA GLU A 13 -17.28 14.13 16.17
C GLU A 13 -18.33 13.15 15.61
N ARG A 14 -18.44 13.02 14.28
CA ARG A 14 -19.35 12.05 13.64
C ARG A 14 -19.00 10.60 13.95
N ALA A 15 -17.70 10.28 14.08
CA ALA A 15 -17.25 8.95 14.46
C ALA A 15 -17.63 8.60 15.92
N ARG A 16 -17.63 9.58 16.83
CA ARG A 16 -18.04 9.39 18.22
C ARG A 16 -19.55 9.23 18.37
N MET A 17 -20.34 9.94 17.58
CA MET A 17 -21.80 9.79 17.59
C MET A 17 -22.26 8.47 16.96
N GLN A 18 -21.53 7.92 15.97
CA GLN A 18 -21.81 6.59 15.41
C GLN A 18 -21.47 5.44 16.38
N ALA A 19 -20.53 5.65 17.31
CA ALA A 19 -20.19 4.65 18.33
C ALA A 19 -21.25 4.52 19.44
N VAL A 20 -22.12 5.52 19.62
CA VAL A 20 -23.17 5.54 20.66
C VAL A 20 -24.51 4.98 20.15
N VAL A 21 -24.68 4.78 18.84
CA VAL A 21 -25.97 4.42 18.20
C VAL A 21 -25.96 3.00 17.61
N GLN A 22 -25.13 2.08 18.14
CA GLN A 22 -25.37 0.65 17.93
C GLN A 22 -26.10 0.06 19.14
N PRO A 23 -27.41 -0.22 19.05
CA PRO A 23 -28.11 -0.99 20.07
C PRO A 23 -27.68 -2.46 19.98
N GLN A 24 -27.05 -2.94 21.05
CA GLN A 24 -26.89 -4.36 21.35
C GLN A 24 -28.27 -4.94 21.66
N PRO A 25 -28.73 -6.01 20.99
CA PRO A 25 -29.88 -6.76 21.46
C PRO A 25 -29.41 -7.81 22.47
N GLY A 26 -29.93 -7.71 23.69
CA GLY A 26 -30.34 -8.88 24.44
C GLY A 26 -29.42 -9.37 25.56
N GLU A 27 -29.90 -9.06 26.77
CA GLU A 27 -30.08 -10.01 27.87
C GLU A 27 -28.94 -10.22 28.87
N ASP A 28 -29.29 -9.84 30.11
CA ASP A 28 -28.65 -10.18 31.37
C ASP A 28 -28.33 -11.67 31.49
N GLN A 29 -27.08 -11.99 31.86
CA GLN A 29 -26.75 -13.14 32.71
C GLN A 29 -25.28 -13.10 33.18
N GLU A 30 -25.11 -12.94 34.49
CA GLU A 30 -23.88 -13.21 35.25
C GLU A 30 -23.62 -14.75 35.38
N PRO A 31 -22.43 -15.20 35.84
CA PRO A 31 -21.67 -16.28 35.21
C PRO A 31 -21.75 -17.61 35.97
N VAL A 32 -21.66 -18.75 35.25
CA VAL A 32 -21.33 -20.04 35.87
C VAL A 32 -20.54 -20.96 34.93
N ALA A 33 -19.31 -21.24 35.36
CA ALA A 33 -18.56 -22.49 35.30
C ALA A 33 -18.60 -23.35 34.02
N ALA A 34 -17.44 -23.43 33.37
CA ALA A 34 -17.09 -24.41 32.35
C ALA A 34 -17.13 -25.85 32.87
N ALA A 35 -17.67 -26.76 32.05
CA ALA A 35 -17.30 -28.18 32.02
C ALA A 35 -17.23 -28.66 30.55
N PRO A 36 -16.23 -29.48 30.17
CA PRO A 36 -15.89 -29.73 28.78
C PRO A 36 -16.73 -30.88 28.19
N VAL A 37 -17.34 -30.67 27.03
CA VAL A 37 -17.90 -31.77 26.24
C VAL A 37 -16.86 -32.17 25.20
N THR A 38 -16.15 -33.27 25.47
CA THR A 38 -15.24 -33.94 24.55
C THR A 38 -16.04 -34.44 23.34
N ARG A 39 -15.99 -33.70 22.22
CA ARG A 39 -16.45 -34.18 20.92
C ARG A 39 -15.34 -35.02 20.29
N VAL A 40 -15.50 -36.33 20.35
CA VAL A 40 -14.68 -37.30 19.61
C VAL A 40 -14.98 -37.09 18.12
N GLN A 41 -13.97 -36.67 17.35
CA GLN A 41 -14.04 -36.62 15.88
C GLN A 41 -13.55 -37.96 15.34
N GLU A 42 -14.40 -38.63 14.56
CA GLU A 42 -14.04 -39.82 13.79
C GLU A 42 -13.00 -39.49 12.73
N ASP A 43 -11.92 -40.27 12.74
CA ASP A 43 -10.79 -40.18 11.84
C ASP A 43 -11.15 -40.82 10.49
N LYS A 44 -11.20 -40.01 9.42
CA LYS A 44 -11.33 -40.48 8.04
C LYS A 44 -9.99 -40.25 7.34
N PRO A 45 -9.38 -41.28 6.70
CA PRO A 45 -8.02 -41.18 6.21
C PRO A 45 -7.89 -40.13 5.12
N ARG A 46 -7.18 -39.04 5.43
CA ARG A 46 -6.87 -37.95 4.50
C ARG A 46 -5.84 -38.47 3.48
N LYS A 47 -6.27 -38.58 2.22
CA LYS A 47 -5.44 -38.91 1.06
C LYS A 47 -4.18 -38.02 1.06
N ALA A 48 -3.00 -38.63 1.04
CA ALA A 48 -1.72 -37.92 1.13
C ALA A 48 -1.60 -36.88 0.01
N ALA A 49 -1.65 -35.60 0.38
CA ALA A 49 -1.42 -34.50 -0.53
C ALA A 49 0.07 -34.47 -0.87
N VAL A 50 0.41 -34.76 -2.13
CA VAL A 50 1.74 -34.51 -2.67
C VAL A 50 1.97 -33.01 -2.56
N ARG A 51 2.89 -32.60 -1.67
CA ARG A 51 3.28 -31.20 -1.48
C ARG A 51 3.96 -30.75 -2.77
N ALA A 52 3.21 -30.07 -3.63
CA ALA A 52 3.79 -29.34 -4.74
C ALA A 52 4.79 -28.33 -4.17
N VAL A 53 6.05 -28.42 -4.59
CA VAL A 53 7.08 -27.45 -4.25
C VAL A 53 6.74 -26.16 -5.01
N ILE A 54 5.96 -25.29 -4.37
CA ILE A 54 5.69 -23.95 -4.90
C ILE A 54 6.98 -23.16 -4.78
N ALA A 55 7.62 -22.86 -5.91
CA ALA A 55 8.78 -21.98 -5.94
C ALA A 55 8.42 -20.66 -5.23
N PRO A 56 9.27 -20.16 -4.33
CA PRO A 56 8.95 -18.96 -3.56
C PRO A 56 8.75 -17.79 -4.53
N ARG A 57 7.56 -17.20 -4.48
CA ARG A 57 7.21 -16.02 -5.27
C ARG A 57 8.17 -14.91 -4.88
N GLN A 58 9.08 -14.52 -5.78
CA GLN A 58 9.94 -13.37 -5.56
C GLN A 58 9.05 -12.14 -5.40
N LYS A 59 9.32 -11.38 -4.34
CA LYS A 59 8.55 -10.19 -3.98
C LYS A 59 9.35 -8.95 -4.36
N ASP A 60 8.66 -7.96 -4.89
CA ASP A 60 9.26 -6.67 -5.21
C ASP A 60 9.86 -6.00 -3.98
N ILE A 61 11.03 -5.40 -4.17
CA ILE A 61 11.75 -4.66 -3.13
C ILE A 61 11.39 -3.18 -3.27
N ARG A 62 10.84 -2.60 -2.18
CA ARG A 62 10.53 -1.17 -2.14
C ARG A 62 11.79 -0.32 -2.04
N LYS A 63 11.82 0.76 -2.82
CA LYS A 63 12.80 1.85 -2.72
C LYS A 63 12.07 3.16 -2.40
N ASN A 64 12.65 3.98 -1.55
CA ASN A 64 12.13 5.31 -1.19
C ASN A 64 13.07 6.38 -1.77
N VAL A 65 12.49 7.51 -2.15
CA VAL A 65 13.20 8.66 -2.72
C VAL A 65 12.72 9.90 -1.99
N ASP A 66 13.66 10.74 -1.57
CA ASP A 66 13.38 12.04 -1.00
C ASP A 66 13.42 13.09 -2.12
N LEU A 67 12.34 13.86 -2.25
CA LEU A 67 12.21 14.95 -3.22
C LEU A 67 12.04 16.26 -2.46
N SER A 68 12.63 17.34 -2.97
CA SER A 68 12.28 18.67 -2.50
C SER A 68 10.81 18.99 -2.84
N PRO A 69 10.15 19.92 -2.13
CA PRO A 69 8.78 20.33 -2.46
C PRO A 69 8.63 20.78 -3.92
N ASP A 70 9.59 21.56 -4.44
CA ASP A 70 9.61 21.99 -5.84
C ASP A 70 9.68 20.80 -6.82
N GLN A 71 10.57 19.83 -6.54
CA GLN A 71 10.69 18.63 -7.38
C GLN A 71 9.40 17.80 -7.38
N ASN A 72 8.77 17.64 -6.22
CA ASN A 72 7.51 16.91 -6.10
C ASN A 72 6.39 17.58 -6.92
N ASP A 73 6.27 18.90 -6.85
CA ASP A 73 5.23 19.65 -7.55
C ASP A 73 5.43 19.57 -9.07
N ARG A 74 6.67 19.79 -9.54
CA ARG A 74 7.05 19.67 -10.95
C ARG A 74 6.83 18.26 -11.50
N LEU A 75 7.15 17.23 -10.72
CA LEU A 75 6.86 15.84 -11.10
C LEU A 75 5.35 15.61 -11.22
N GLY A 76 4.55 16.15 -10.29
CA GLY A 76 3.10 16.05 -10.34
C GLY A 76 2.48 16.74 -11.57
N ASP A 77 3.00 17.90 -11.97
CA ASP A 77 2.59 18.58 -13.20
C ASP A 77 2.92 17.75 -14.44
N TRP A 78 4.15 17.23 -14.51
CA TRP A 78 4.57 16.36 -15.60
C TRP A 78 3.71 15.10 -15.69
N GLN A 79 3.39 14.44 -14.57
CA GLN A 79 2.53 13.24 -14.56
C GLN A 79 1.12 13.52 -15.08
N ARG A 80 0.55 14.68 -14.72
CA ARG A 80 -0.76 15.10 -15.24
C ARG A 80 -0.70 15.33 -16.75
N ALA A 81 0.38 15.93 -17.26
CA ALA A 81 0.56 16.10 -18.70
C ALA A 81 0.73 14.76 -19.42
N ALA A 82 1.63 13.90 -18.92
CA ALA A 82 1.87 12.57 -19.47
C ALA A 82 0.61 11.70 -19.48
N ALA A 83 -0.21 11.73 -18.43
CA ALA A 83 -1.49 11.01 -18.40
C ALA A 83 -2.44 11.45 -19.51
N ARG A 84 -2.52 12.77 -19.78
CA ARG A 84 -3.34 13.31 -20.87
C ARG A 84 -2.82 12.88 -22.24
N GLU A 85 -1.50 12.90 -22.43
CA GLU A 85 -0.86 12.50 -23.70
C GLU A 85 -1.02 11.00 -23.98
N LEU A 86 -0.89 10.16 -22.95
CA LEU A 86 -1.03 8.71 -23.05
C LEU A 86 -2.48 8.23 -23.07
N GLY A 87 -3.45 9.11 -22.78
CA GLY A 87 -4.87 8.75 -22.69
C GLY A 87 -5.21 7.85 -21.49
N VAL A 88 -4.39 7.87 -20.43
CA VAL A 88 -4.59 7.06 -19.22
C VAL A 88 -5.15 7.90 -18.08
N ALA A 89 -5.85 7.25 -17.14
CA ALA A 89 -6.45 7.94 -16.00
C ALA A 89 -5.42 8.64 -15.09
N ARG A 90 -4.25 8.03 -14.91
CA ARG A 90 -3.14 8.58 -14.11
C ARG A 90 -1.83 7.93 -14.48
N VAL A 91 -0.75 8.69 -14.31
CA VAL A 91 0.63 8.19 -14.26
C VAL A 91 1.09 8.36 -12.82
N THR A 92 1.54 7.28 -12.16
CA THR A 92 2.01 7.37 -10.78
C THR A 92 3.51 7.59 -10.70
N ALA A 93 4.00 8.11 -9.57
CA ALA A 93 5.44 8.22 -9.34
C ALA A 93 6.15 6.87 -9.37
N GLN A 94 5.47 5.81 -8.95
CA GLN A 94 6.00 4.46 -9.03
C GLN A 94 6.20 4.02 -10.48
N ASP A 95 5.22 4.22 -11.35
CA ASP A 95 5.32 3.85 -12.78
C ASP A 95 6.49 4.56 -13.45
N VAL A 96 6.65 5.86 -13.14
CA VAL A 96 7.77 6.66 -13.64
C VAL A 96 9.11 6.10 -13.16
N LEU A 97 9.24 5.82 -11.86
CA LEU A 97 10.50 5.30 -11.31
C LEU A 97 10.84 3.91 -11.86
N VAL A 98 9.85 3.03 -12.04
CA VAL A 98 10.05 1.70 -12.64
C VAL A 98 10.56 1.86 -14.08
N ALA A 99 9.89 2.66 -14.91
CA ALA A 99 10.30 2.87 -16.30
C ALA A 99 11.70 3.50 -16.40
N LEU A 100 12.04 4.45 -15.52
CA LEU A 100 13.37 5.06 -15.49
C LEU A 100 14.45 4.05 -15.07
N VAL A 101 14.18 3.19 -14.09
CA VAL A 101 15.12 2.13 -13.67
C VAL A 101 15.30 1.10 -14.76
N GLU A 102 14.24 0.65 -15.40
CA GLU A 102 14.32 -0.27 -16.54
C GLU A 102 15.18 0.31 -17.67
N ARG A 103 14.95 1.58 -18.04
CA ARG A 103 15.75 2.27 -19.04
C ARG A 103 17.21 2.40 -18.61
N LEU A 104 17.48 2.78 -17.37
CA LEU A 104 18.83 2.91 -16.81
C LEU A 104 19.63 1.60 -16.89
N LEU A 105 18.95 0.46 -16.70
CA LEU A 105 19.60 -0.85 -16.71
C LEU A 105 19.72 -1.44 -18.12
N ALA A 106 18.93 -0.98 -19.08
CA ALA A 106 18.95 -1.45 -20.46
C ALA A 106 19.84 -0.63 -21.41
N ASP A 107 20.05 0.66 -21.11
CA ASP A 107 20.77 1.62 -21.97
C ASP A 107 22.15 1.99 -21.36
N PRO A 108 23.27 1.49 -21.94
CA PRO A 108 24.61 1.76 -21.44
C PRO A 108 25.00 3.24 -21.46
N ASP A 109 24.55 3.99 -22.47
CA ASP A 109 24.89 5.41 -22.61
C ASP A 109 24.18 6.23 -21.54
N LEU A 110 22.91 5.93 -21.27
CA LEU A 110 22.18 6.52 -20.15
C LEU A 110 22.85 6.19 -18.81
N SER A 111 23.30 4.95 -18.64
CA SER A 111 24.01 4.52 -17.43
C SER A 111 25.27 5.36 -17.18
N GLU A 112 26.09 5.57 -18.21
CA GLU A 112 27.29 6.41 -18.10
C GLU A 112 26.96 7.89 -17.84
N GLN A 113 25.89 8.41 -18.43
CA GLN A 113 25.42 9.77 -18.15
C GLN A 113 25.02 9.94 -16.68
N VAL A 114 24.21 9.02 -16.14
CA VAL A 114 23.79 9.07 -14.74
C VAL A 114 24.99 8.93 -13.80
N LYS A 115 25.97 8.08 -14.12
CA LYS A 115 27.22 7.99 -13.32
C LYS A 115 27.97 9.32 -13.28
N LYS A 116 28.07 10.04 -14.40
CA LYS A 116 28.70 11.37 -14.46
C LYS A 116 27.95 12.40 -13.62
N ASP A 117 26.63 12.45 -13.73
CA ASP A 117 25.79 13.39 -12.96
C ASP A 117 25.90 13.15 -11.45
N LEU A 118 25.92 11.87 -11.04
CA LEU A 118 26.12 11.49 -9.65
C LEU A 118 27.51 11.88 -9.14
N HIS A 119 28.55 11.76 -9.97
CA HIS A 119 29.87 12.26 -9.62
C HIS A 119 29.81 13.77 -9.38
N SER A 120 29.31 14.55 -10.33
CA SER A 120 29.27 16.02 -10.21
C SER A 120 28.43 16.55 -9.04
N THR A 121 27.38 15.82 -8.64
CA THR A 121 26.46 16.27 -7.59
C THR A 121 26.93 15.90 -6.18
N ARG A 122 27.66 14.79 -6.03
CA ARG A 122 27.89 14.16 -4.72
C ARG A 122 29.35 13.97 -4.34
N PHE A 123 30.28 14.00 -5.31
CA PHE A 123 31.70 13.72 -5.11
C PHE A 123 32.57 14.82 -5.74
#